data_AF-A0A931X5J5-F1
#
_entry.id   AF-A0A931X5J5-F1
#
_cell.length_a   1.000
_cell.length_b   1.000
_cell.length_c   1.000
_cell.angle_alpha   90.00
_cell.angle_beta   90.00
_cell.angle_gamma   90.00
#
_symmetry.space_group_name_H-M   'P 1'
#
loop_
_entity.id
_entity.type
_entity.pdbx_description
1 polymer ?
#
loop_
_entity_poly.entity_id
_entity_poly.type
_entity_poly.pdbx_seq_one_letter_code
_entity_poly.pdbx_strand_id
1 'polypeptide(L)'
;MAFSGGSYDEVARWLWNFLTSHAKRAHPRIEVLLDAGDERHGTSYGVRFRLGADVSPVMEFDYKDVADNRGSLAWGKTLADRTRAFVREHLLQTASAAPQ
;
A
#
# COMPACT_ATOMS: atom_id res chain seq x y z
N MET A 1 1.97 -5.02 -27.91
CA MET A 1 0.70 -4.33 -27.62
C MET A 1 0.91 -3.51 -26.35
N ALA A 2 0.76 -2.18 -26.42
CA ALA A 2 0.88 -1.31 -25.26
C ALA A 2 -0.45 -1.31 -24.51
N PHE A 3 -0.50 -1.91 -23.32
CA PHE A 3 -1.63 -1.73 -22.41
C PHE A 3 -1.64 -0.25 -21.97
N SER A 4 -2.80 0.41 -22.01
CA SER A 4 -2.98 1.77 -21.44
C SER A 4 -2.78 1.82 -19.92
N GLY A 5 -2.52 0.66 -19.31
CA GLY A 5 -2.22 0.41 -17.90
C GLY A 5 -0.75 0.59 -17.49
N GLY A 6 0.15 1.09 -18.35
CA GLY A 6 1.56 1.35 -17.98
C GLY A 6 2.36 0.08 -17.65
N SER A 7 3.68 0.22 -17.53
CA SER A 7 4.58 -0.86 -17.09
C SER A 7 4.39 -1.19 -15.61
N TYR A 8 4.80 -2.40 -15.20
CA TYR A 8 4.79 -2.84 -13.81
C TYR A 8 5.43 -1.79 -12.87
N ASP A 9 6.58 -1.23 -13.25
CA ASP A 9 7.27 -0.20 -12.46
C ASP A 9 6.50 1.13 -12.36
N GLU A 10 5.78 1.53 -13.42
CA GLU A 10 4.93 2.72 -13.37
C GLU A 10 3.73 2.50 -12.46
N VAL A 11 3.16 1.30 -12.49
CA VAL A 11 2.03 0.91 -11.64
C VAL A 11 2.49 0.81 -10.17
N ALA A 12 3.66 0.24 -9.93
CA ALA A 12 4.32 0.20 -8.62
C ALA A 12 4.53 1.61 -8.05
N ARG A 13 5.07 2.52 -8.88
CA ARG A 13 5.29 3.93 -8.49
C ARG A 13 3.96 4.64 -8.18
N TRP A 14 2.95 4.42 -8.99
CA TRP A 14 1.61 4.96 -8.75
C TRP A 14 1.04 4.46 -7.43
N LEU A 15 1.09 3.14 -7.19
CA LEU A 15 0.59 2.50 -5.98
C LEU A 15 1.32 3.02 -4.74
N TRP A 16 2.64 3.11 -4.79
CA TRP A 16 3.45 3.66 -3.70
C TRP A 16 3.07 5.11 -3.35
N ASN A 17 2.93 5.98 -4.37
CA ASN A 17 2.51 7.37 -4.17
C ASN A 17 1.11 7.46 -3.56
N PHE A 18 0.17 6.66 -4.07
CA PHE A 18 -1.20 6.62 -3.61
C PHE A 18 -1.28 6.22 -2.13
N LEU A 19 -0.66 5.08 -1.80
CA LEU A 19 -0.64 4.54 -0.45
C LEU A 19 0.07 5.48 0.51
N THR A 20 1.22 6.05 0.13
CA THR A 20 1.94 7.03 0.95
C THR A 20 1.06 8.24 1.29
N SER A 21 0.41 8.82 0.29
CA SER A 21 -0.46 9.99 0.45
C SER A 21 -1.63 9.72 1.41
N HIS A 22 -2.19 8.51 1.39
CA HIS A 22 -3.31 8.15 2.25
C HIS A 22 -2.90 7.63 3.62
N ALA A 23 -1.76 6.94 3.73
CA ALA A 23 -1.20 6.50 5.00
C ALA A 23 -0.77 7.71 5.85
N LYS A 24 -0.13 8.73 5.23
CA LYS A 24 0.26 9.97 5.94
C LYS A 24 -0.92 10.73 6.55
N ARG A 25 -2.13 10.57 6.01
CA ARG A 25 -3.37 11.13 6.60
C ARG A 25 -3.82 10.40 7.87
N ALA A 26 -3.38 9.15 8.06
CA ALA A 26 -3.60 8.40 9.29
C ALA A 26 -2.51 8.70 10.32
N HIS A 27 -1.23 8.74 9.90
CA HIS A 27 -0.13 9.12 10.78
C HIS A 27 1.03 9.76 9.98
N PRO A 28 1.49 10.98 10.32
CA PRO A 28 2.44 11.71 9.48
C PRO A 28 3.85 11.09 9.42
N ARG A 29 4.22 10.23 10.37
CA ARG A 29 5.51 9.51 10.37
C ARG A 29 5.45 8.10 9.79
N ILE A 30 4.27 7.63 9.37
CA ILE A 30 4.17 6.30 8.73
C ILE A 30 4.94 6.31 7.41
N GLU A 31 5.58 5.21 7.09
CA GLU A 31 6.27 4.96 5.83
C GLU A 31 5.64 3.78 5.11
N VAL A 32 5.69 3.80 3.78
CA VAL A 32 5.22 2.70 2.92
C VAL A 32 6.42 2.03 2.29
N LEU A 33 6.57 0.74 2.59
CA LEU A 33 7.58 -0.14 2.03
C LEU A 33 6.92 -0.98 0.94
N LEU A 34 7.28 -0.73 -0.31
CA LEU A 34 6.84 -1.54 -1.43
C LEU A 34 7.87 -2.66 -1.64
N ASP A 35 7.43 -3.90 -1.46
CA ASP A 35 8.18 -5.11 -1.71
C ASP A 35 7.73 -5.70 -3.05
N ALA A 36 8.57 -5.48 -4.06
CA ALA A 36 8.43 -6.02 -5.41
C ALA A 36 9.58 -7.00 -5.69
N GLY A 37 9.90 -7.90 -4.74
CA GLY A 37 10.90 -8.93 -4.94
C GLY A 37 10.66 -9.77 -6.20
N ASP A 38 11.71 -10.43 -6.71
CA ASP A 38 11.72 -11.10 -8.03
C ASP A 38 10.55 -12.07 -8.26
N GLU A 39 10.07 -12.76 -7.21
CA GLU A 39 8.93 -13.69 -7.29
C GLU A 39 7.58 -13.00 -7.58
N ARG A 40 7.47 -11.70 -7.27
CA ARG A 40 6.26 -10.87 -7.40
C ARG A 40 6.27 -10.03 -8.67
N HIS A 41 7.43 -9.91 -9.31
CA HIS A 41 7.61 -9.05 -10.46
C HIS A 41 6.66 -9.46 -11.60
N GLY A 42 5.85 -8.51 -12.06
CA GLY A 42 4.84 -8.74 -13.10
C GLY A 42 3.55 -9.43 -12.63
N THR A 43 3.41 -9.78 -11.34
CA THR A 43 2.22 -10.49 -10.82
C THR A 43 1.55 -9.76 -9.66
N SER A 44 2.31 -9.29 -8.67
CA SER A 44 1.75 -8.67 -7.46
C SER A 44 2.69 -7.64 -6.83
N TYR A 45 2.21 -6.94 -5.82
CA TYR A 45 2.99 -6.06 -4.95
C TYR A 45 2.74 -6.44 -3.49
N GLY A 46 3.82 -6.64 -2.73
CA GLY A 46 3.75 -6.71 -1.28
C GLY A 46 3.90 -5.30 -0.71
N VAL A 47 3.02 -4.90 0.20
CA VAL A 47 3.12 -3.59 0.86
C VAL A 47 3.21 -3.77 2.36
N ARG A 48 4.17 -3.12 2.99
CA ARG A 48 4.22 -3.00 4.45
C ARG A 48 4.18 -1.52 4.86
N PHE A 49 3.62 -1.25 6.03
CA PHE A 49 3.64 0.06 6.66
C PHE A 49 4.58 0.02 7.84
N ARG A 50 5.42 1.06 7.98
CA ARG A 50 6.41 1.14 9.06
C ARG A 50 6.23 2.41 9.89
N LEU A 51 6.29 2.27 11.21
CA LEU A 51 6.43 3.39 12.14
C LEU A 51 7.60 3.10 13.09
N GLY A 52 8.74 3.78 12.88
CA GLY A 52 9.94 3.49 13.68
C GLY A 52 10.43 2.06 13.44
N ALA A 53 10.45 1.25 14.49
CA ALA A 53 10.83 -0.18 14.42
C ALA A 53 9.64 -1.10 14.10
N ASP A 54 8.41 -0.61 14.25
CA ASP A 54 7.21 -1.41 14.04
C ASP A 54 6.87 -1.52 12.55
N VAL A 55 6.72 -2.75 12.08
CA VAL A 55 6.41 -3.07 10.68
C VAL A 55 5.13 -3.88 10.65
N SER A 56 4.19 -3.48 9.80
CA SER A 56 2.92 -4.18 9.63
C SER A 56 3.09 -5.53 8.92
N PRO A 57 2.10 -6.43 9.06
CA PRO A 57 1.92 -7.52 8.12
C PRO A 57 1.87 -7.02 6.67
N VAL A 58 2.15 -7.92 5.72
CA VAL A 58 2.10 -7.60 4.29
C VAL A 58 0.64 -7.43 3.83
N MET A 59 0.40 -6.37 3.08
CA MET A 59 -0.82 -6.15 2.31
C MET A 59 -0.53 -6.46 0.84
N GLU A 60 -1.19 -7.47 0.33
CA GLU A 60 -1.04 -7.96 -1.04
C GLU A 60 -1.92 -7.18 -2.02
N PHE A 61 -1.35 -6.86 -3.18
CA PHE A 61 -2.04 -6.26 -4.32
C PHE A 61 -1.73 -7.01 -5.60
N ASP A 62 -2.75 -7.39 -6.35
CA ASP A 62 -2.58 -7.95 -7.68
C ASP A 62 -2.19 -6.85 -8.67
N TYR A 63 -1.19 -7.13 -9.52
CA TYR A 63 -0.71 -6.17 -10.50
C TYR A 63 -1.81 -5.73 -11.46
N LYS A 64 -2.56 -6.70 -12.00
CA LYS A 64 -3.59 -6.44 -13.01
C LYS A 64 -4.74 -5.64 -12.43
N ASP A 65 -5.20 -5.96 -11.23
CA ASP A 65 -6.26 -5.22 -10.54
C ASP A 65 -5.88 -3.74 -10.35
N VAL A 66 -4.64 -3.46 -9.90
CA VAL A 66 -4.17 -2.09 -9.72
C VAL A 66 -4.02 -1.37 -11.07
N ALA A 67 -3.45 -2.04 -12.08
CA ALA A 67 -3.27 -1.48 -13.41
C ALA A 67 -4.60 -1.10 -14.06
N ASP A 68 -5.61 -1.96 -13.93
CA ASP A 68 -6.93 -1.80 -14.55
C ASP A 68 -7.78 -0.77 -13.80
N ASN A 69 -7.62 -0.61 -12.47
CA ASN A 69 -8.52 0.22 -11.65
C ASN A 69 -7.94 1.55 -11.15
N ARG A 70 -6.64 1.83 -11.29
CA ARG A 70 -6.03 3.06 -10.74
C ARG A 70 -6.63 4.39 -11.21
N GLY A 71 -7.35 4.40 -12.33
CA GLY A 71 -8.09 5.56 -12.83
C GLY A 71 -9.51 5.70 -12.28
N SER A 72 -10.03 4.68 -11.58
CA SER A 72 -11.38 4.65 -11.04
C SER A 72 -11.47 5.39 -9.71
N LEU A 73 -12.34 6.40 -9.65
CA LEU A 73 -12.58 7.17 -8.42
C LEU A 73 -13.21 6.31 -7.32
N ALA A 74 -14.14 5.41 -7.68
CA ALA A 74 -14.80 4.53 -6.71
C ALA A 74 -13.80 3.53 -6.10
N TRP A 75 -12.97 2.91 -6.95
CA TRP A 75 -11.93 2.00 -6.49
C TRP A 75 -10.87 2.72 -5.67
N GLY A 76 -10.43 3.91 -6.12
CA GLY A 76 -9.52 4.76 -5.37
C GLY A 76 -10.06 5.13 -3.99
N LYS A 77 -11.33 5.50 -3.87
CA LYS A 77 -11.95 5.78 -2.56
C LYS A 77 -11.89 4.54 -1.64
N THR A 78 -12.28 3.38 -2.15
CA THR A 78 -12.23 2.12 -1.39
C THR A 78 -10.81 1.79 -0.94
N LEU A 79 -9.82 1.95 -1.83
CA LEU A 79 -8.42 1.71 -1.50
C LEU A 79 -7.90 2.70 -0.45
N ALA A 80 -8.26 3.98 -0.55
CA ALA A 80 -7.88 5.00 0.41
C ALA A 80 -8.46 4.70 1.80
N ASP A 81 -9.73 4.29 1.87
CA ASP A 81 -10.41 3.95 3.12
C ASP A 81 -9.77 2.69 3.74
N ARG A 82 -9.53 1.64 2.93
CA ARG A 82 -8.81 0.43 3.35
C ARG A 82 -7.42 0.73 3.89
N THR A 83 -6.65 1.57 3.19
CA THR A 83 -5.29 1.96 3.60
C THR A 83 -5.30 2.64 4.98
N ARG A 84 -6.20 3.60 5.19
CA ARG A 84 -6.29 4.31 6.48
C ARG A 84 -6.76 3.40 7.61
N ALA A 85 -7.73 2.53 7.34
CA ALA A 85 -8.23 1.57 8.32
C ALA A 85 -7.11 0.63 8.78
N PHE A 86 -6.38 0.04 7.82
CA PHE A 86 -5.27 -0.86 8.11
C PHE A 86 -4.16 -0.18 8.93
N VAL A 87 -3.74 1.03 8.55
CA VAL A 87 -2.73 1.78 9.31
C VAL A 87 -3.22 2.05 10.73
N ARG A 88 -4.46 2.50 10.92
CA ARG A 88 -5.01 2.77 12.26
C ARG A 88 -5.08 1.51 13.11
N GLU A 89 -5.55 0.40 12.55
CA GLU A 89 -5.62 -0.88 13.24
C GLU A 89 -4.21 -1.34 13.67
N HIS A 90 -3.23 -1.26 12.77
CA HIS A 90 -1.85 -1.60 13.10
C HIS A 90 -1.30 -0.73 14.24
N LEU A 91 -1.56 0.58 14.22
CA LEU A 91 -1.12 1.48 15.29
C LEU A 91 -1.77 1.17 16.64
N LEU A 92 -3.04 0.77 16.66
CA LEU A 92 -3.74 0.34 17.89
C LEU A 92 -3.15 -0.96 18.44
N GLN A 93 -2.81 -1.91 17.56
CA GLN A 93 -2.16 -3.15 17.95
C GLN A 93 -0.76 -2.92 18.53
N THR A 94 0.04 -2.04 17.91
CA THR A 94 1.37 -1.65 18.43
C THR A 94 1.27 -0.97 19.80
N ALA A 95 0.34 -0.03 19.97
CA ALA A 95 0.14 0.65 21.26
C ALA A 95 -0.28 -0.31 22.38
N SER A 96 -1.02 -1.38 22.04
CA SER A 96 -1.46 -2.40 23.00
C SER A 96 -0.36 -3.41 23.37
N ALA A 97 0.72 -3.48 22.58
CA ALA A 97 1.85 -4.38 22.77
C ALA A 97 3.04 -3.76 23.54
N ALA A 98 3.01 -2.45 23.81
CA ALA A 98 4.04 -1.79 24.60
C ALA A 98 3.90 -2.15 26.09
N PRO A 99 4.95 -2.65 26.77
CA PRO A 99 4.91 -2.85 28.22
C PRO A 99 4.77 -1.50 28.94
N GLN A 100 3.88 -1.43 29.94
CA GLN A 100 3.72 -0.28 30.84
C GLN A 100 4.96 -0.04 31.69
#